data_AF-A0A1Q8RSK3-F1
#
_entry.id   AF-A0A1Q8RSK3-F1
#
_cell.length_a   1.000
_cell.length_b   1.000
_cell.length_c   1.000
_cell.angle_alpha   90.00
_cell.angle_beta   90.00
_cell.angle_gamma   90.00
#
_symmetry.space_group_name_H-M   'P 1'
#
loop_
_entity.id
_entity.type
_entity.pdbx_description
1 polymer ?
#
loop_
_entity_poly.entity_id
_entity_poly.type
_entity_poly.pdbx_seq_one_letter_code
_entity_poly.pdbx_strand_id
1 'polypeptide(L)'
;MEIGFPNVPDMHRRYLISSGDAMSLKHLEAFEKELHAAYDEKQAGTYDKYIVARARKIHQSLLTTPFTAMLCIVQIFPLLLSTPFTGVRSRQQFPDIILTNGPATGFIVGLVAYILKMFYVVPEDTMQVLYIESWARIRTLSLTGKLFHRTGIADLLLVQHEKVAKAYGVTNAGCMVVKRQREIPSQ
;
A
#
# COMPACT_ATOMS: atom_id res chain seq x y z
N MET A 1 8.47 3.14 24.85
CA MET A 1 8.32 2.58 23.48
C MET A 1 7.49 3.56 22.63
N GLU A 2 8.08 4.65 22.14
CA GLU A 2 7.34 5.61 21.30
C GLU A 2 7.38 5.14 19.85
N ILE A 3 6.27 4.57 19.38
CA ILE A 3 6.04 4.42 17.95
C ILE A 3 5.77 5.83 17.44
N GLY A 4 6.76 6.46 16.79
CA GLY A 4 6.64 7.80 16.18
C GLY A 4 5.69 7.87 14.98
N PHE A 5 4.75 6.92 14.88
CA PHE A 5 3.68 6.93 13.90
C PHE A 5 2.52 7.73 14.49
N PRO A 6 2.02 8.78 13.82
CA PRO A 6 0.89 9.54 14.31
C PRO A 6 -0.31 8.59 14.43
N ASN A 7 -0.69 8.27 15.67
CA ASN A 7 -1.83 7.42 15.90
C ASN A 7 -3.11 8.25 15.72
N VAL A 8 -3.90 7.91 14.71
CA VAL A 8 -5.19 8.54 14.45
C VAL A 8 -6.25 7.55 14.97
N PRO A 9 -6.92 7.85 16.12
CA PRO A 9 -7.78 6.88 16.82
C PRO A 9 -8.91 6.29 15.96
N ASP A 10 -9.36 7.03 14.94
CA ASP A 10 -10.44 6.64 14.03
C ASP A 10 -9.96 6.05 12.69
N MET A 11 -8.67 5.74 12.54
CA MET A 11 -8.14 5.18 11.30
C MET A 11 -8.34 3.66 11.24
N HIS A 12 -8.95 3.18 10.15
CA HIS A 12 -8.98 1.76 9.80
C HIS A 12 -7.88 1.42 8.81
N ARG A 13 -7.12 0.35 9.10
CA ARG A 13 -5.99 -0.09 8.27
C ARG A 13 -6.34 -1.39 7.55
N ARG A 14 -6.44 -1.31 6.22
CA ARG A 14 -6.63 -2.49 5.37
C ARG A 14 -5.33 -2.94 4.73
N TYR A 15 -4.94 -4.18 4.99
CA TYR A 15 -3.70 -4.76 4.47
C TYR A 15 -3.98 -5.75 3.34
N LEU A 16 -3.53 -5.40 2.13
CA LEU A 16 -3.55 -6.28 0.97
C LEU A 16 -2.20 -6.99 0.83
N ILE A 17 -2.19 -8.30 1.08
CA ILE A 17 -0.98 -9.13 1.02
C ILE A 17 -1.05 -10.04 -0.19
N SER A 18 0.02 -10.07 -0.99
CA SER A 18 0.10 -10.99 -2.11
C SER A 18 0.30 -12.43 -1.65
N SER A 19 -0.35 -13.39 -2.32
CA SER A 19 -0.24 -14.81 -1.98
C SER A 19 1.21 -15.31 -2.02
N GLY A 20 1.61 -16.07 -1.00
CA GLY A 20 2.97 -16.58 -0.83
C GLY A 20 4.00 -15.55 -0.33
N ASP A 21 3.57 -14.35 0.10
CA ASP A 21 4.44 -13.40 0.81
C ASP A 21 4.34 -13.58 2.33
N ALA A 22 5.02 -14.61 2.84
CA ALA A 22 5.06 -14.92 4.27
C ALA A 22 5.83 -13.86 5.09
N MET A 23 6.73 -13.10 4.46
CA MET A 23 7.51 -12.06 5.14
C MET A 23 6.62 -10.87 5.47
N SER A 24 5.82 -10.39 4.52
CA SER A 24 4.86 -9.30 4.75
C SER A 24 3.83 -9.66 5.81
N LEU A 25 3.38 -10.91 5.86
CA LEU A 25 2.46 -11.38 6.91
C LEU A 25 3.10 -11.32 8.30
N LYS A 26 4.35 -11.78 8.46
CA LYS A 26 5.06 -11.70 9.75
C LYS A 26 5.29 -10.26 10.21
N HIS A 27 5.67 -9.37 9.29
CA HIS A 27 5.85 -7.96 9.62
C HIS A 27 4.55 -7.28 10.03
N LEU A 28 3.43 -7.61 9.37
CA LEU A 28 2.12 -7.13 9.75
C LEU A 28 1.76 -7.54 11.19
N GLU A 29 1.90 -8.83 11.49
CA GLU A 29 1.55 -9.37 12.82
C GLU A 29 2.42 -8.77 13.92
N ALA A 30 3.72 -8.58 13.65
CA ALA A 30 4.61 -7.89 14.58
C ALA A 30 4.20 -6.42 14.79
N PHE A 31 3.86 -5.71 13.71
CA PHE A 31 3.47 -4.30 13.78
C PHE A 31 2.17 -4.07 14.55
N GLU A 32 1.11 -4.81 14.24
CA GLU A 32 -0.17 -4.66 14.97
C GLU A 32 -0.03 -5.10 16.43
N LYS A 33 0.79 -6.13 16.74
CA LYS A 33 1.07 -6.51 18.12
C LYS A 33 1.80 -5.40 18.90
N GLU A 34 2.77 -4.75 18.27
CA GLU A 34 3.48 -3.61 18.87
C GLU A 34 2.54 -2.41 19.05
N LEU A 35 1.65 -2.15 18.10
CA LEU A 35 0.68 -1.06 18.18
C LEU A 35 -0.34 -1.27 19.32
N HIS A 36 -0.88 -2.48 19.46
CA HIS A 36 -1.78 -2.84 20.55
C HIS A 36 -1.09 -2.90 21.92
N ALA A 37 0.23 -3.10 21.96
CA ALA A 37 1.00 -3.03 23.20
C ALA A 37 1.33 -1.59 23.61
N ALA A 38 1.45 -0.67 22.64
CA ALA A 38 1.81 0.73 22.86
C ALA A 38 0.60 1.65 23.13
N TYR A 39 -0.58 1.29 22.62
CA TYR A 39 -1.80 2.10 22.70
C TYR A 39 -2.99 1.28 23.20
N ASP A 40 -3.89 1.91 23.97
CA ASP A 40 -5.16 1.28 24.39
C ASP A 40 -6.02 0.87 23.17
N GLU A 41 -6.92 -0.12 23.33
CA GLU A 41 -7.76 -0.64 22.23
C GLU A 41 -8.52 0.46 21.46
N LYS A 42 -8.99 1.50 22.15
CA LYS A 42 -9.69 2.65 21.53
C LYS A 42 -8.78 3.55 20.70
N GLN A 43 -7.48 3.55 21.00
CA GLN A 43 -6.49 4.35 20.30
C GLN A 43 -5.79 3.54 19.20
N ALA A 44 -5.60 2.24 19.36
CA ALA A 44 -4.94 1.40 18.35
C ALA A 44 -5.70 1.33 17.01
N GLY A 45 -7.00 1.65 16.99
CA GLY A 45 -7.85 1.61 15.80
C GLY A 45 -8.23 0.18 15.40
N THR A 46 -8.75 0.01 14.18
CA THR A 46 -9.18 -1.30 13.65
C THR A 46 -8.38 -1.67 12.40
N TYR A 47 -8.23 -2.97 12.13
CA TYR A 47 -7.56 -3.44 10.93
C TYR A 47 -8.20 -4.69 10.34
N ASP A 48 -8.01 -4.89 9.04
CA ASP A 48 -8.34 -6.14 8.36
C ASP A 48 -7.21 -6.56 7.40
N LYS A 49 -7.15 -7.86 7.08
CA LYS A 49 -6.13 -8.42 6.18
C LYS A 49 -6.77 -9.29 5.12
N TYR A 50 -6.38 -9.07 3.88
CA TYR A 50 -6.82 -9.88 2.73
C TYR A 50 -5.62 -10.39 1.96
N ILE A 51 -5.64 -11.69 1.66
CA ILE A 51 -4.63 -12.33 0.83
C ILE A 51 -5.16 -12.35 -0.60
N VAL A 52 -4.52 -11.60 -1.49
CA VAL A 52 -4.86 -11.50 -2.91
C VAL A 52 -3.91 -12.35 -3.75
N ALA A 53 -4.40 -12.92 -4.85
CA ALA A 53 -3.54 -13.64 -5.79
C ALA A 53 -2.48 -12.69 -6.38
N ARG A 54 -1.23 -13.16 -6.49
CA ARG A 54 -0.17 -12.41 -7.19
C ARG A 54 -0.57 -12.15 -8.64
N ALA A 55 -0.46 -10.89 -9.08
CA ALA A 55 -0.72 -10.52 -10.48
C ALA A 55 0.22 -11.22 -11.48
N ARG A 56 1.43 -11.62 -11.03
CA ARG A 56 2.40 -12.39 -11.81
C ARG A 56 3.13 -13.40 -10.92
N LYS A 57 3.14 -14.69 -11.30
CA LYS A 57 4.03 -15.69 -10.67
C LYS A 57 5.47 -15.51 -11.17
N ILE A 58 6.43 -15.79 -10.30
CA ILE A 58 7.85 -15.75 -10.66
C ILE A 58 8.09 -16.87 -11.69
N HIS A 59 8.75 -16.55 -12.83
CA HIS A 59 8.92 -17.39 -14.03
C HIS A 59 7.71 -17.54 -14.96
N GLN A 60 6.65 -16.74 -14.79
CA GLN A 60 5.51 -16.77 -15.71
C GLN A 60 5.82 -16.02 -17.03
N SER A 61 5.48 -16.65 -18.16
CA SER A 61 5.56 -16.02 -19.48
C SER A 61 4.71 -14.74 -19.53
N LEU A 62 5.20 -13.73 -20.25
CA LEU A 62 4.47 -12.47 -20.49
C LEU A 62 3.10 -12.71 -21.15
N LEU A 63 2.93 -13.83 -21.86
CA LEU A 63 1.68 -14.20 -22.55
C LEU A 63 0.57 -14.66 -21.61
N THR A 64 0.88 -15.28 -20.47
CA THR A 64 -0.14 -15.72 -19.48
C THR A 64 -0.35 -14.70 -18.36
N THR A 65 0.48 -13.65 -18.32
CA THR A 65 0.38 -12.52 -17.40
C THR A 65 -0.99 -11.78 -17.44
N PRO A 66 -1.64 -11.54 -18.60
CA PRO A 66 -2.94 -10.85 -18.61
C PRO A 66 -4.05 -11.64 -17.91
N PHE A 67 -4.07 -12.98 -17.99
CA PHE A 67 -5.07 -13.80 -17.31
C PHE A 67 -4.93 -13.74 -15.78
N THR A 68 -3.71 -13.81 -15.26
CA THR A 68 -3.46 -13.68 -13.81
C THR A 68 -3.69 -12.25 -13.31
N ALA A 69 -3.44 -11.24 -14.15
CA ALA A 69 -3.79 -9.85 -13.86
C ALA A 69 -5.32 -9.66 -13.77
N MET A 70 -6.11 -10.26 -14.67
CA MET A 70 -7.57 -10.17 -14.62
C MET A 70 -8.16 -10.82 -13.35
N LEU A 71 -7.65 -11.98 -12.94
CA LEU A 71 -8.05 -12.60 -11.66
C LEU A 71 -7.73 -11.70 -10.46
N CYS A 72 -6.58 -11.02 -10.50
CA CYS A 72 -6.19 -10.06 -9.47
C CYS A 72 -7.17 -8.87 -9.43
N ILE A 73 -7.58 -8.35 -10.59
CA ILE A 73 -8.59 -7.29 -10.70
C ILE A 73 -9.92 -7.72 -10.08
N VAL A 74 -10.41 -8.91 -10.43
CA VAL A 74 -11.70 -9.44 -9.92
C VAL A 74 -11.69 -9.59 -8.40
N GLN A 75 -10.53 -9.90 -7.79
CA GLN A 75 -10.39 -9.98 -6.34
C GLN A 75 -10.26 -8.60 -5.69
N ILE A 76 -9.53 -7.66 -6.31
CA ILE A 76 -9.28 -6.33 -5.76
C ILE A 76 -10.54 -5.45 -5.84
N PHE A 77 -11.33 -5.58 -6.90
CA PHE A 77 -12.51 -4.77 -7.14
C PHE A 77 -13.51 -4.76 -5.97
N PRO A 78 -14.01 -5.90 -5.46
CA PRO A 78 -14.90 -5.91 -4.30
C PRO A 78 -14.21 -5.48 -3.01
N LEU A 79 -12.89 -5.62 -2.89
CA LEU A 79 -12.13 -5.19 -1.71
C LEU A 79 -11.95 -3.68 -1.62
N LEU A 80 -11.92 -2.97 -2.76
CA LEU A 80 -11.89 -1.51 -2.77
C LEU A 80 -13.28 -0.90 -2.54
N LEU A 81 -14.34 -1.63 -2.86
CA LEU A 81 -15.73 -1.19 -2.69
C LEU A 81 -16.38 -1.67 -1.39
N SER A 82 -15.77 -2.62 -0.67
CA SER A 82 -16.28 -3.11 0.61
C SER A 82 -15.82 -2.22 1.76
N THR A 83 -16.75 -1.83 2.62
CA THR A 83 -16.45 -1.09 3.85
C THR A 83 -16.65 -1.98 5.08
N PRO A 84 -15.73 -1.95 6.06
CA PRO A 84 -15.93 -2.60 7.35
C PRO A 84 -16.86 -1.79 8.26
N PHE A 85 -17.20 -0.56 7.90
CA PHE A 85 -18.04 0.32 8.70
C PHE A 85 -19.51 0.24 8.26
N THR A 86 -20.40 -0.03 9.21
CA THR A 86 -21.85 0.00 9.02
C THR A 86 -22.46 1.20 9.76
N GLY A 87 -23.42 1.90 9.15
CA GLY A 87 -24.16 3.01 9.77
C GLY A 87 -23.70 4.43 9.39
N VAL A 88 -23.69 5.36 10.36
CA VAL A 88 -23.51 6.83 10.15
C VAL A 88 -22.16 7.21 9.52
N ARG A 89 -21.16 6.32 9.57
CA ARG A 89 -19.85 6.44 8.90
C ARG A 89 -19.87 6.06 7.40
N SER A 90 -21.04 5.99 6.77
CA SER A 90 -21.20 5.68 5.34
C SER A 90 -20.40 6.59 4.38
N ARG A 91 -19.91 7.75 4.82
CA ARG A 91 -18.95 8.56 4.03
C ARG A 91 -17.57 7.91 3.87
N GLN A 92 -17.16 7.02 4.78
CA GLN A 92 -15.93 6.20 4.69
C GLN A 92 -16.18 4.88 3.95
N GLN A 93 -17.01 4.90 2.91
CA GLN A 93 -17.32 3.71 2.12
C GLN A 93 -16.12 3.25 1.28
N PHE A 94 -15.23 4.17 0.94
CA PHE A 94 -14.04 3.94 0.13
C PHE A 94 -12.77 4.25 0.94
N PRO A 95 -11.64 3.60 0.63
CA PRO A 95 -10.37 3.94 1.25
C PRO A 95 -9.97 5.36 0.84
N ASP A 96 -9.53 6.18 1.78
CA ASP A 96 -9.06 7.54 1.49
C ASP A 96 -7.72 7.52 0.73
N ILE A 97 -6.80 6.67 1.20
CA ILE A 97 -5.43 6.57 0.67
C ILE A 97 -5.07 5.11 0.43
N ILE A 98 -4.51 4.83 -0.73
CA ILE A 98 -3.95 3.54 -1.13
C ILE A 98 -2.43 3.67 -1.16
N LEU A 99 -1.77 3.09 -0.17
CA LEU A 99 -0.31 3.07 -0.09
C LEU A 99 0.24 1.77 -0.68
N THR A 100 1.17 1.85 -1.64
CA THR A 100 1.81 0.65 -2.19
C THR A 100 3.29 0.84 -2.56
N ASN A 101 4.09 -0.15 -2.18
CA ASN A 101 5.48 -0.37 -2.63
C ASN A 101 5.57 -1.73 -3.36
N GLY A 102 4.44 -2.39 -3.59
CA GLY A 102 4.40 -3.72 -4.17
C GLY A 102 4.68 -3.70 -5.69
N PRO A 103 5.36 -4.71 -6.25
CA PRO A 103 5.42 -4.90 -7.69
C PRO A 103 4.02 -5.26 -8.23
N ALA A 104 3.82 -5.21 -9.56
CA ALA A 104 2.66 -5.71 -10.33
C ALA A 104 1.27 -5.64 -9.67
N THR A 105 0.98 -6.45 -8.63
CA THR A 105 -0.22 -6.32 -7.77
C THR A 105 -0.48 -4.89 -7.32
N GLY A 106 0.54 -4.15 -6.85
CA GLY A 106 0.39 -2.75 -6.43
C GLY A 106 -0.05 -1.83 -7.58
N PHE A 107 0.47 -2.08 -8.78
CA PHE A 107 0.02 -1.39 -10.00
C PHE A 107 -1.42 -1.71 -10.35
N ILE A 108 -1.83 -2.98 -10.23
CA ILE A 108 -3.22 -3.39 -10.48
C ILE A 108 -4.18 -2.69 -9.51
N VAL A 109 -3.84 -2.57 -8.22
CA VAL A 109 -4.67 -1.84 -7.25
C VAL A 109 -4.84 -0.38 -7.70
N GLY A 110 -3.75 0.30 -8.06
CA GLY A 110 -3.81 1.67 -8.56
C GLY A 110 -4.61 1.81 -9.85
N LEU A 111 -4.46 0.87 -10.78
CA LEU A 111 -5.22 0.83 -12.03
C LEU A 111 -6.72 0.67 -11.78
N VAL A 112 -7.12 -0.22 -10.87
CA VAL A 112 -8.54 -0.41 -10.51
C VAL A 112 -9.10 0.86 -9.87
N ALA A 113 -8.38 1.48 -8.95
CA ALA A 113 -8.80 2.76 -8.35
C ALA A 113 -8.98 3.85 -9.42
N TYR A 114 -8.04 3.96 -10.36
CA TYR A 114 -8.13 4.91 -11.47
C TYR A 114 -9.32 4.62 -12.40
N ILE A 115 -9.58 3.36 -12.72
CA ILE A 115 -10.76 2.95 -13.51
C ILE A 115 -12.05 3.32 -12.78
N LEU A 116 -12.15 3.05 -11.48
CA LEU A 116 -13.31 3.40 -10.66
C LEU A 116 -13.57 4.92 -10.64
N LYS A 117 -12.51 5.73 -10.52
CA LYS A 117 -12.58 7.19 -10.63
C LYS A 117 -13.04 7.63 -12.02
N MET A 118 -12.46 7.06 -13.08
CA MET A 118 -12.78 7.37 -14.48
C MET A 118 -14.27 7.13 -14.82
N PHE A 119 -14.89 6.10 -14.24
CA PHE A 119 -16.30 5.79 -14.43
C PHE A 119 -17.22 6.47 -13.41
N TYR A 120 -16.72 7.40 -12.60
CA TYR A 120 -17.48 8.10 -11.55
C TYR A 120 -18.18 7.17 -10.55
N VAL A 121 -17.65 5.95 -10.36
CA VAL A 121 -18.17 4.99 -9.37
C VAL A 121 -17.77 5.42 -7.95
N VAL A 122 -16.61 6.08 -7.83
CA VAL A 122 -16.07 6.60 -6.58
C VAL A 122 -15.76 8.10 -6.71
N PRO A 123 -15.89 8.88 -5.62
CA PRO A 123 -15.51 10.29 -5.61
C PRO A 123 -14.02 10.50 -5.90
N GLU A 124 -13.68 11.63 -6.55
CA GLU A 124 -12.30 11.95 -6.94
C GLU A 124 -11.36 12.17 -5.74
N ASP A 125 -11.90 12.61 -4.61
CA ASP A 125 -11.16 12.87 -3.35
C ASP A 125 -10.83 11.58 -2.57
N THR A 126 -11.38 10.44 -2.98
CA THR A 126 -11.10 9.13 -2.36
C THR A 126 -10.06 8.33 -3.16
N MET A 127 -9.61 7.20 -2.62
CA MET A 127 -8.69 6.25 -3.25
C MET A 127 -7.41 6.90 -3.80
N GLN A 128 -6.83 7.83 -3.05
CA GLN A 128 -5.60 8.53 -3.45
C GLN A 128 -4.43 7.52 -3.49
N VAL A 129 -3.87 7.28 -4.68
CA VAL A 129 -2.84 6.27 -4.91
C VAL A 129 -1.46 6.87 -4.66
N LEU A 130 -0.84 6.45 -3.55
CA LEU A 130 0.52 6.80 -3.18
C LEU A 130 1.46 5.62 -3.45
N TYR A 131 2.32 5.76 -4.46
CA TYR A 131 3.37 4.78 -4.73
C TYR A 131 4.71 5.22 -4.15
N ILE A 132 5.35 4.32 -3.42
CA ILE A 132 6.68 4.51 -2.85
C ILE A 132 7.64 3.51 -3.47
N GLU A 133 8.64 3.99 -4.22
CA GLU A 133 9.76 3.18 -4.67
C GLU A 133 10.84 3.14 -3.57
N SER A 134 11.13 1.92 -3.11
CA SER A 134 12.11 1.69 -2.05
C SER A 134 13.57 1.75 -2.49
N TRP A 135 14.49 1.83 -1.52
CA TRP A 135 15.95 1.78 -1.71
C TRP A 135 16.48 0.50 -2.41
N ALA A 136 15.65 -0.51 -2.64
CA ALA A 136 16.03 -1.72 -3.34
C ALA A 136 16.56 -1.46 -4.77
N ARG A 137 16.24 -0.29 -5.35
CA ARG A 137 16.73 0.13 -6.67
C ARG A 137 17.41 1.49 -6.59
N ILE A 138 18.75 1.47 -6.60
CA ILE A 138 19.58 2.68 -6.49
C ILE A 138 19.98 3.30 -7.84
N ARG A 139 19.79 2.57 -8.96
CA ARG A 139 20.24 3.01 -10.31
C ARG A 139 19.09 3.48 -11.21
N THR A 140 17.94 2.83 -11.14
CA THR A 140 16.79 3.10 -12.03
C THR A 140 15.48 2.78 -11.31
N LEU A 141 14.37 3.40 -11.71
CA LEU A 141 13.03 2.99 -11.24
C LEU A 141 12.76 1.50 -11.55
N SER A 142 11.94 0.86 -10.71
CA SER A 142 11.40 -0.46 -11.00
C SER A 142 10.50 -0.43 -12.23
N LEU A 143 10.15 -1.59 -12.79
CA LEU A 143 9.20 -1.63 -13.90
C LEU A 143 7.84 -1.03 -13.50
N THR A 144 7.39 -1.32 -12.28
CA THR A 144 6.17 -0.73 -11.70
C THR A 144 6.31 0.79 -11.54
N GLY A 145 7.42 1.27 -10.98
CA GLY A 145 7.68 2.70 -10.82
C GLY A 145 7.74 3.44 -12.16
N LYS A 146 8.36 2.84 -13.19
CA LYS A 146 8.34 3.37 -14.57
C LYS A 146 6.93 3.41 -15.14
N LEU A 147 6.10 2.42 -14.82
CA LEU A 147 4.74 2.34 -15.31
C LEU A 147 3.89 3.44 -14.67
N PHE A 148 3.90 3.58 -13.34
CA PHE A 148 3.23 4.69 -12.64
C PHE A 148 3.71 6.05 -13.14
N HIS A 149 5.03 6.23 -13.31
CA HIS A 149 5.60 7.46 -13.86
C HIS A 149 5.11 7.77 -15.28
N ARG A 150 4.94 6.76 -16.13
CA ARG A 150 4.51 6.95 -17.52
C ARG A 150 3.00 7.08 -17.68
N THR A 151 2.22 6.35 -16.89
CA THR A 151 0.77 6.33 -17.02
C THR A 151 0.09 7.46 -16.25
N GLY A 152 0.75 8.04 -15.24
CA GLY A 152 0.15 9.08 -14.40
C GLY A 152 -1.00 8.59 -13.51
N ILE A 153 -1.11 7.26 -13.31
CA ILE A 153 -2.18 6.64 -12.53
C ILE A 153 -2.01 6.84 -11.01
N ALA A 154 -0.77 7.03 -10.55
CA ALA A 154 -0.50 7.34 -9.15
C ALA A 154 -0.66 8.85 -8.92
N ASP A 155 -1.48 9.22 -7.94
CA ASP A 155 -1.67 10.61 -7.52
C ASP A 155 -0.35 11.19 -6.96
N LEU A 156 0.46 10.37 -6.28
CA LEU A 156 1.79 10.75 -5.83
C LEU A 156 2.78 9.60 -5.98
N LEU A 157 3.90 9.91 -6.65
CA LEU A 157 5.04 9.02 -6.85
C LEU A 157 6.24 9.50 -6.03
N LEU A 158 6.60 8.72 -5.03
CA LEU A 158 7.73 8.97 -4.15
C LEU A 158 8.86 7.99 -4.41
N VAL A 159 10.11 8.48 -4.39
CA VAL A 159 11.31 7.64 -4.50
C VAL A 159 12.21 7.92 -3.31
N GLN A 160 12.64 6.87 -2.62
CA GLN A 160 13.53 7.05 -1.47
C GLN A 160 14.97 7.42 -1.88
N HIS A 161 15.46 6.89 -3.00
CA HIS A 161 16.83 7.16 -3.45
C HIS A 161 16.97 8.49 -4.21
N GLU A 162 17.69 9.44 -3.63
CA GLU A 162 17.84 10.81 -4.13
C GLU A 162 18.30 10.87 -5.60
N LYS A 163 19.32 10.11 -5.99
CA LYS A 163 19.81 10.18 -7.39
C LYS A 163 18.78 9.67 -8.39
N VAL A 164 17.94 8.71 -7.99
CA VAL A 164 16.87 8.18 -8.86
C VAL A 164 15.73 9.19 -8.89
N ALA A 165 15.37 9.78 -7.75
CA ALA A 165 14.38 10.84 -7.67
C ALA A 165 14.72 12.01 -8.61
N LYS A 166 15.98 12.49 -8.55
CA LYS A 166 16.50 13.54 -9.43
C LYS A 166 16.51 13.13 -10.91
N ALA A 167 16.96 11.92 -11.22
CA ALA A 167 17.05 11.44 -12.61
C ALA A 167 15.69 11.34 -13.30
N TYR A 168 14.62 11.07 -12.56
CA TYR A 168 13.25 10.96 -13.08
C TYR A 168 12.37 12.17 -12.75
N GLY A 169 12.89 13.21 -12.09
CA GLY A 169 12.13 14.41 -11.74
C GLY A 169 10.97 14.15 -10.76
N VAL A 170 11.10 13.16 -9.88
CA VAL A 170 10.07 12.76 -8.90
C VAL A 170 10.48 13.16 -7.48
N THR A 171 9.49 13.23 -6.59
CA THR A 171 9.71 13.67 -5.21
C THR A 171 10.54 12.66 -4.42
N ASN A 172 11.58 13.16 -3.75
CA ASN A 172 12.40 12.35 -2.87
C ASN A 172 11.72 12.22 -1.50
N ALA A 173 11.41 10.99 -1.08
CA ALA A 173 10.85 10.72 0.25
C ALA A 173 11.92 10.56 1.35
N GLY A 174 13.18 10.37 0.98
CA GLY A 174 14.27 10.14 1.92
C GLY A 174 14.09 8.87 2.76
N CYS A 175 14.60 8.93 3.99
CA CYS A 175 14.57 7.79 4.91
C CYS A 175 13.23 7.73 5.67
N MET A 176 12.30 6.90 5.18
CA MET A 176 11.04 6.61 5.87
C MET A 176 11.19 5.40 6.81
N VAL A 177 12.18 5.45 7.70
CA VAL A 177 12.36 4.44 8.75
C VAL A 177 11.76 4.98 10.03
N VAL A 178 10.74 4.30 10.54
CA VAL A 178 10.23 4.56 11.90
C VAL A 178 11.36 4.21 12.86
N LYS A 179 11.90 5.22 13.56
CA LYS A 179 12.96 5.00 14.56
C LYS A 179 12.41 4.09 15.65
N ARG A 180 12.92 2.86 15.71
CA ARG A 180 12.71 1.98 16.85
C ARG A 180 13.68 2.42 17.95
N GLN A 181 13.19 3.12 18.97
CA GLN A 181 13.98 3.28 20.19
C GLN A 181 14.15 1.89 20.82
N ARG A 182 15.33 1.30 20.66
CA ARG A 182 15.73 0.16 21.48
C ARG A 182 16.13 0.72 22.83
N GLU A 183 15.42 0.36 23.89
CA GLU A 183 15.95 0.49 25.24
C GLU A 183 17.23 -0.35 25.29
N ILE A 184 18.37 0.32 25.46
CA ILE A 184 19.62 -0.35 25.81
C ILE A 184 19.42 -0.78 27.27
N PRO A 185 19.47 -2.08 27.61
CA PRO A 185 19.38 -2.49 28.99
C PRO A 185 20.54 -1.82 29.73
N SER A 186 20.24 -0.98 30.72
CA SER A 186 21.24 -0.49 31.66
C SER A 186 21.84 -1.70 32.37
N GLN A 187 23.12 -1.96 32.12
CA GLN A 187 23.92 -2.91 32.90
C GLN A 187 24.07 -2.43 34.34
#